data_AF-D2VYA3-F1
#
_entry.id   AF-D2VYA3-F1
#
_cell.length_a   1.000
_cell.length_b   1.000
_cell.length_c   1.000
_cell.angle_alpha   90.00
_cell.angle_beta   90.00
_cell.angle_gamma   90.00
#
_symmetry.space_group_name_H-M   'P 1'
#
loop_
_entity.id
_entity.type
_entity.pdbx_description
1 polymer ?
#
loop_
_entity_poly.entity_id
_entity_poly.type
_entity_poly.pdbx_seq_one_letter_code
_entity_poly.pdbx_strand_id
1 'polypeptide(L)'
;MKGGILEPCIYIFNTEGASALPEITAATNISNNIFVFERKEQANLHTDTYSDNVRKRKQLNDFYDMLKTVHSMDIKGPLALMEDDFVFCPYAVGHLARITTFMSRKNYSGIRFSFGLNGVIIHKSDIPGFMNYMEANRKRAFPTDWLLEEFVNKYVPMGQEYFKERVFYTYRYQLMEHIGVVTSVGNNRNEEQNKINFPQCYETQTQSQLMFMFFVDACPNSLFYPCDETSAPNDFVHDSLPCETLPASAIHSLQELQTIKAVLGALGENCDTICAKSESVCAPNYFPYINRCDEMRKHYSSCECKKEGVIDSRAPYFDGKYCIIGNRRSKFRCGNAHPSERRLCPCKPK
;
A
#
# COMPACT_ATOMS: atom_id res chain seq x y z
N MET A 1 13.52 -10.74 30.38
CA MET A 1 13.96 -10.32 29.04
C MET A 1 13.45 -8.90 28.80
N LYS A 2 14.34 -7.91 28.74
CA LYS A 2 14.01 -6.58 28.20
C LYS A 2 13.98 -6.73 26.67
N GLY A 3 12.92 -7.31 26.14
CA GLY A 3 12.73 -7.49 24.70
C GLY A 3 12.00 -6.29 24.15
N GLY A 4 12.72 -5.21 23.82
CA GLY A 4 12.16 -4.16 22.97
C GLY A 4 11.73 -4.80 21.65
N ILE A 5 10.42 -4.80 21.35
CA ILE A 5 9.84 -5.53 20.22
C ILE A 5 10.48 -5.08 18.88
N LEU A 6 10.84 -3.79 18.77
CA LEU A 6 11.68 -3.20 17.74
C LEU A 6 12.29 -1.90 18.29
N GLU A 7 13.60 -1.72 18.17
CA GLU A 7 14.27 -0.43 18.39
C GLU A 7 14.84 0.06 17.05
N PRO A 8 14.01 0.68 16.19
CA PRO A 8 14.46 1.10 14.87
C PRO A 8 15.40 2.30 14.99
N CYS A 9 16.50 2.26 14.24
CA CYS A 9 17.31 3.43 13.95
C CYS A 9 16.70 4.17 12.75
N ILE A 10 16.38 5.45 12.91
CA ILE A 10 15.79 6.30 11.88
C ILE A 10 16.91 7.15 11.29
N TYR A 11 17.08 7.08 9.97
CA TYR A 11 18.09 7.82 9.22
C TYR A 11 17.38 8.85 8.33
N ILE A 12 17.61 10.14 8.58
CA ILE A 12 17.06 11.24 7.79
C ILE A 12 18.15 11.72 6.83
N PHE A 13 17.89 11.57 5.53
CA PHE A 13 18.77 12.08 4.48
C PHE A 13 18.30 13.46 4.02
N ASN A 14 19.02 14.49 4.44
CA ASN A 14 18.68 15.87 4.14
C ASN A 14 19.33 16.34 2.83
N THR A 15 18.51 16.48 1.79
CA THR A 15 18.95 17.02 0.48
C THR A 15 18.96 18.55 0.41
N GLU A 16 18.27 19.23 1.33
CA GLU A 16 18.12 20.69 1.33
C GLU A 16 19.24 21.41 2.10
N GLY A 17 20.08 20.66 2.82
CA GLY A 17 21.18 21.21 3.60
C GLY A 17 20.70 21.99 4.83
N ALA A 18 21.45 23.02 5.23
CA ALA A 18 21.25 23.70 6.51
C ALA A 18 19.86 24.32 6.72
N SER A 19 19.06 24.54 5.66
CA SER A 19 17.73 25.16 5.76
C SER A 19 16.70 24.30 6.50
N ALA A 20 16.77 22.97 6.37
CA ALA A 20 15.86 22.04 7.06
C ALA A 20 16.36 21.65 8.48
N LEU A 21 17.59 22.05 8.82
CA LEU A 21 18.25 21.63 10.06
C LEU A 21 17.48 22.01 11.35
N PRO A 22 16.83 23.18 11.47
CA PRO A 22 16.08 23.52 12.68
C PRO A 22 14.90 22.58 12.97
N GLU A 23 14.12 22.25 11.94
CA GLU A 23 12.97 21.35 12.05
C GLU A 23 13.41 19.92 12.36
N ILE A 24 14.42 19.45 11.64
CA ILE A 24 14.99 18.12 11.87
C ILE A 24 15.60 18.01 13.28
N THR A 25 16.30 19.05 13.75
CA THR A 25 16.92 19.07 15.08
C THR A 25 15.84 19.04 16.19
N ALA A 26 14.73 19.74 15.99
CA ALA A 26 13.61 19.68 16.92
C ALA A 26 13.04 18.26 17.02
N ALA A 27 12.96 17.52 15.90
CA ALA A 27 12.54 16.13 15.89
C ALA A 27 13.56 15.17 16.53
N THR A 28 14.86 15.38 16.31
CA THR A 28 15.93 14.51 16.85
C THR A 28 16.08 14.63 18.37
N ASN A 29 15.75 15.78 18.95
CA ASN A 29 15.76 15.98 20.41
C ASN A 29 14.77 15.06 21.15
N ILE A 30 13.87 14.40 20.43
CA ILE A 30 12.85 13.51 20.97
C ILE A 30 13.38 12.07 21.11
N SER A 31 14.44 11.68 20.38
CA SER A 31 14.93 10.30 20.39
C SER A 31 16.40 10.15 19.97
N ASN A 32 17.16 9.42 20.79
CA ASN A 32 18.57 9.07 20.51
C ASN A 32 18.75 8.11 19.32
N ASN A 33 17.67 7.58 18.75
CA ASN A 33 17.70 6.67 17.61
C ASN A 33 17.49 7.37 16.26
N ILE A 34 17.45 8.70 16.23
CA ILE A 34 17.31 9.49 15.01
C ILE A 34 18.67 10.06 14.63
N PHE A 35 19.12 9.78 13.41
CA PHE A 35 20.39 10.20 12.86
C PHE A 35 20.17 10.98 11.57
N VAL A 36 20.80 12.16 11.47
CA VAL A 36 20.62 13.08 10.34
C VAL A 36 21.90 13.12 9.53
N PHE A 37 21.76 13.01 8.21
CA PHE A 37 22.88 13.05 7.28
C PHE A 37 22.62 14.11 6.23
N GLU A 38 23.59 14.99 6.08
CA GLU A 38 23.58 15.97 5.00
C GLU A 38 24.19 15.36 3.75
N ARG A 39 23.58 15.68 2.60
CA ARG A 39 24.13 15.34 1.29
C ARG A 39 25.49 16.02 1.12
N LYS A 40 26.57 15.24 1.10
CA LYS A 40 27.95 15.76 0.94
C LYS A 40 28.30 16.13 -0.50
N GLU A 41 27.83 15.35 -1.45
CA GLU A 41 28.06 15.52 -2.88
C GLU A 41 26.75 15.26 -3.62
N GLN A 42 26.56 15.93 -4.76
CA GLN A 42 25.41 15.70 -5.63
C GLN A 42 25.86 14.89 -6.85
N ALA A 43 25.36 13.66 -6.99
CA ALA A 43 25.56 12.91 -8.21
C ALA A 43 24.86 13.60 -9.38
N ASN A 44 25.56 13.67 -10.51
CA ASN A 44 25.02 14.11 -11.79
C ASN A 44 24.91 12.90 -12.74
N LEU A 45 24.31 11.82 -12.25
CA LEU A 45 24.25 10.56 -13.01
C LEU A 45 23.30 10.66 -14.22
N HIS A 46 22.23 11.44 -14.09
CA HIS A 46 21.16 11.56 -15.08
C HIS A 46 21.11 12.94 -15.75
N THR A 47 22.20 13.41 -16.39
CA THR A 47 22.26 14.74 -17.02
C THR A 47 21.56 14.84 -18.37
N ASP A 48 21.59 13.77 -19.19
CA ASP A 48 21.28 13.82 -20.63
C ASP A 48 20.09 12.93 -21.07
N THR A 49 19.14 12.63 -20.19
CA THR A 49 17.99 11.79 -20.56
C THR A 49 17.04 12.54 -21.51
N TYR A 50 16.83 11.99 -22.70
CA TYR A 50 16.10 12.56 -23.87
C TYR A 50 14.58 12.77 -23.67
N SER A 51 14.08 12.79 -22.43
CA SER A 51 12.65 12.89 -22.11
C SER A 51 12.44 13.64 -20.78
N ASP A 52 11.55 14.64 -20.85
CA ASP A 52 11.38 15.80 -19.98
C ASP A 52 10.78 15.54 -18.59
N ASN A 53 11.59 15.67 -17.52
CA ASN A 53 11.21 16.35 -16.27
C ASN A 53 12.46 16.53 -15.38
N VAL A 54 12.93 17.78 -15.21
CA VAL A 54 14.08 18.12 -14.33
C VAL A 54 13.91 17.56 -12.92
N ARG A 55 12.66 17.54 -12.39
CA ARG A 55 12.37 17.05 -11.04
C ARG A 55 12.53 15.55 -10.91
N LYS A 56 12.15 14.76 -11.92
CA LYS A 56 12.37 13.31 -11.92
C LYS A 56 13.86 12.96 -11.90
N ARG A 57 14.67 13.71 -12.67
CA ARG A 57 16.14 13.54 -12.68
C ARG A 57 16.76 13.90 -11.34
N LYS A 58 16.29 15.00 -10.73
CA LYS A 58 16.68 15.40 -9.37
C LYS A 58 16.34 14.30 -8.37
N GLN A 59 15.10 13.80 -8.34
CA GLN A 59 14.68 12.72 -7.44
C GLN A 59 15.56 11.47 -7.60
N LEU A 60 15.91 11.11 -8.83
CA LEU A 60 16.71 9.93 -9.11
C LEU A 60 18.17 10.08 -8.66
N ASN A 61 18.77 11.25 -8.90
CA ASN A 61 20.11 11.59 -8.38
C ASN A 61 20.11 11.63 -6.84
N ASP A 62 19.11 12.28 -6.22
CA ASP A 62 18.97 12.40 -4.76
C ASP A 62 18.85 11.00 -4.11
N PHE A 63 18.07 10.11 -4.72
CA PHE A 63 17.95 8.72 -4.26
C PHE A 63 19.26 7.94 -4.42
N TYR A 64 19.97 8.10 -5.53
CA TYR A 64 21.28 7.47 -5.73
C TYR A 64 22.31 7.94 -4.69
N ASP A 65 22.34 9.24 -4.38
CA ASP A 65 23.22 9.79 -3.35
C ASP A 65 22.87 9.28 -1.95
N MET A 66 21.58 9.14 -1.65
CA MET A 66 21.12 8.50 -0.42
C MET A 66 21.64 7.06 -0.32
N LEU A 67 21.51 6.25 -1.36
CA LEU A 67 22.02 4.88 -1.40
C LEU A 67 23.54 4.82 -1.18
N LYS A 68 24.30 5.68 -1.87
CA LYS A 68 25.77 5.78 -1.70
C LYS A 68 26.14 6.13 -0.25
N THR A 69 25.41 7.06 0.35
CA THR A 69 25.63 7.48 1.74
C THR A 69 25.35 6.32 2.70
N VAL A 70 24.18 5.68 2.58
CA VAL A 70 23.76 4.56 3.43
C VAL A 70 24.69 3.34 3.28
N HIS A 71 25.22 3.08 2.07
CA HIS A 71 26.20 2.03 1.83
C HIS A 71 27.48 2.22 2.64
N SER A 72 27.93 3.47 2.79
CA SER A 72 29.16 3.81 3.52
C SER A 72 29.04 3.74 5.05
N MET A 73 27.81 3.68 5.58
CA MET A 73 27.56 3.66 7.02
C MET A 73 27.76 2.25 7.60
N ASP A 74 28.15 2.13 8.87
CA ASP A 74 28.19 0.85 9.58
C ASP A 74 26.82 0.49 10.21
N ILE A 75 25.79 0.35 9.36
CA ILE A 75 24.47 -0.13 9.78
C ILE A 75 24.30 -1.61 9.48
N LYS A 76 23.55 -2.32 10.33
CA LYS A 76 23.24 -3.74 10.17
C LYS A 76 21.74 -3.94 9.98
N GLY A 77 21.40 -4.99 9.23
CA GLY A 77 20.01 -5.39 9.02
C GLY A 77 19.38 -4.80 7.76
N PRO A 78 18.07 -5.06 7.58
CA PRO A 78 17.31 -4.58 6.44
C PRO A 78 16.97 -3.09 6.58
N LEU A 79 16.74 -2.44 5.43
CA LEU A 79 16.45 -1.01 5.32
C LEU A 79 15.06 -0.82 4.78
N ALA A 80 14.23 -0.04 5.47
CA ALA A 80 12.94 0.40 4.98
C ALA A 80 13.09 1.79 4.33
N LEU A 81 12.65 1.92 3.08
CA LEU A 81 12.69 3.19 2.34
C LEU A 81 11.42 4.00 2.61
N MET A 82 11.60 5.31 2.83
CA MET A 82 10.56 6.27 3.15
C MET A 82 10.97 7.68 2.70
N GLU A 83 10.05 8.38 2.05
CA GLU A 83 10.03 9.79 1.68
C GLU A 83 9.43 10.62 2.83
N ASP A 84 9.62 11.94 2.76
CA ASP A 84 9.25 12.92 3.78
C ASP A 84 7.75 13.18 3.89
N ASP A 85 6.97 12.91 2.85
CA ASP A 85 5.53 13.15 2.79
C ASP A 85 4.66 11.92 3.13
N PHE A 86 5.25 10.93 3.81
CA PHE A 86 4.56 9.74 4.31
C PHE A 86 4.58 9.64 5.83
N VAL A 87 3.49 9.12 6.37
CA VAL A 87 3.36 8.75 7.79
C VAL A 87 3.00 7.29 7.92
N PHE A 88 3.46 6.64 8.99
CA PHE A 88 3.03 5.28 9.30
C PHE A 88 1.58 5.24 9.76
N CYS A 89 0.87 4.19 9.36
CA CYS A 89 -0.47 3.91 9.86
C CYS A 89 -0.46 3.63 11.37
N PRO A 90 -1.56 3.92 12.10
CA PRO A 90 -1.66 3.59 13.52
C PRO A 90 -1.43 2.10 13.77
N TYR A 91 -0.48 1.70 14.62
CA TYR A 91 -0.06 0.30 14.86
C TYR A 91 0.83 -0.36 13.80
N ALA A 92 1.33 0.37 12.79
CA ALA A 92 2.20 -0.19 11.74
C ALA A 92 3.46 -0.90 12.29
N VAL A 93 3.99 -0.45 13.43
CA VAL A 93 5.18 -1.07 14.08
C VAL A 93 4.94 -2.56 14.39
N GLY A 94 3.73 -2.93 14.83
CA GLY A 94 3.39 -4.34 15.07
C GLY A 94 3.40 -5.17 13.79
N HIS A 95 2.95 -4.58 12.68
CA HIS A 95 3.02 -5.21 11.36
C HIS A 95 4.47 -5.34 10.87
N LEU A 96 5.31 -4.31 11.07
CA LEU A 96 6.74 -4.37 10.73
C LEU A 96 7.47 -5.46 11.53
N ALA A 97 7.19 -5.60 12.83
CA ALA A 97 7.75 -6.67 13.65
C ALA A 97 7.35 -8.06 13.14
N ARG A 98 6.11 -8.21 12.67
CA ARG A 98 5.64 -9.43 12.04
C ARG A 98 6.32 -9.69 10.70
N ILE A 99 6.51 -8.66 9.88
CA ILE A 99 7.25 -8.76 8.61
C ILE A 99 8.67 -9.24 8.84
N THR A 100 9.41 -8.58 9.74
CA THR A 100 10.80 -8.97 10.03
C THR A 100 10.89 -10.38 10.61
N THR A 101 9.98 -10.75 11.51
CA THR A 101 9.92 -12.10 12.08
C THR A 101 9.67 -13.15 11.01
N PHE A 102 8.65 -12.97 10.16
CA PHE A 102 8.32 -13.92 9.09
C PHE A 102 9.47 -14.03 8.08
N MET A 103 10.04 -12.89 7.69
CA MET A 103 11.05 -12.81 6.64
C MET A 103 12.44 -13.23 7.09
N SER A 104 12.71 -13.29 8.41
CA SER A 104 13.97 -13.83 8.95
C SER A 104 14.25 -15.29 8.52
N ARG A 105 13.22 -16.02 8.09
CA ARG A 105 13.29 -17.42 7.64
C ARG A 105 13.15 -17.56 6.13
N LYS A 106 13.07 -16.46 5.38
CA LYS A 106 12.84 -16.45 3.94
C LYS A 106 14.06 -15.90 3.22
N ASN A 107 14.32 -16.44 2.04
CA ASN A 107 15.33 -15.89 1.14
C ASN A 107 14.66 -14.87 0.20
N TYR A 108 14.68 -13.59 0.58
CA TYR A 108 13.94 -12.54 -0.13
C TYR A 108 14.86 -11.53 -0.82
N SER A 109 14.40 -10.95 -1.92
CA SER A 109 15.09 -9.87 -2.64
C SER A 109 14.60 -8.48 -2.21
N GLY A 110 13.38 -8.41 -1.71
CA GLY A 110 12.78 -7.23 -1.11
C GLY A 110 11.37 -7.52 -0.60
N ILE A 111 10.82 -6.61 0.20
CA ILE A 111 9.46 -6.71 0.72
C ILE A 111 8.73 -5.38 0.51
N ARG A 112 7.58 -5.41 -0.14
CA ARG A 112 6.66 -4.30 -0.35
C ARG A 112 5.61 -4.25 0.77
N PHE A 113 5.56 -3.21 1.57
CA PHE A 113 4.59 -3.00 2.67
C PHE A 113 3.79 -1.70 2.58
N SER A 114 4.11 -0.85 1.60
CA SER A 114 3.38 0.36 1.26
C SER A 114 3.68 0.73 -0.20
N PHE A 115 3.00 1.71 -0.80
CA PHE A 115 3.15 2.02 -2.21
C PHE A 115 4.26 3.02 -2.57
N GLY A 116 4.68 2.99 -3.84
CA GLY A 116 5.68 3.91 -4.41
C GLY A 116 7.11 3.54 -4.00
N LEU A 117 7.98 4.54 -3.90
CA LEU A 117 9.35 4.34 -3.38
C LEU A 117 9.32 3.97 -1.90
N ASN A 118 8.35 4.53 -1.20
CA ASN A 118 7.99 4.23 0.17
C ASN A 118 7.57 2.79 0.32
N GLY A 119 7.88 2.20 1.47
CA GLY A 119 7.34 0.90 1.77
C GLY A 119 8.08 -0.27 1.13
N VAL A 120 9.34 -0.10 0.74
CA VAL A 120 10.20 -1.24 0.36
C VAL A 120 11.20 -1.50 1.46
N ILE A 121 11.28 -2.76 1.88
CA ILE A 121 12.39 -3.28 2.68
C ILE A 121 13.37 -3.98 1.76
N ILE A 122 14.64 -3.57 1.80
CA ILE A 122 15.75 -4.19 1.07
C ILE A 122 16.87 -4.61 2.02
N HIS A 123 17.75 -5.51 1.60
CA HIS A 123 18.99 -5.72 2.34
C HIS A 123 20.01 -4.64 2.00
N LYS A 124 20.73 -4.15 3.02
CA LYS A 124 21.86 -3.25 2.80
C LYS A 124 22.93 -3.84 1.85
N SER A 125 23.14 -5.16 1.91
CA SER A 125 24.08 -5.86 1.03
C SER A 125 23.71 -5.76 -0.46
N ASP A 126 22.46 -5.43 -0.78
CA ASP A 126 21.99 -5.29 -2.16
C ASP A 126 22.19 -3.88 -2.73
N ILE A 127 22.55 -2.88 -1.90
CA ILE A 127 22.75 -1.49 -2.35
C ILE A 127 23.73 -1.38 -3.53
N PRO A 128 24.90 -2.05 -3.54
CA PRO A 128 25.78 -2.00 -4.70
C PRO A 128 25.12 -2.49 -5.99
N GLY A 129 24.28 -3.53 -5.89
CA GLY A 129 23.51 -4.04 -7.04
C GLY A 129 22.54 -2.98 -7.58
N PHE A 130 21.84 -2.29 -6.69
CA PHE A 130 20.96 -1.18 -7.07
C PHE A 130 21.70 -0.03 -7.73
N MET A 131 22.83 0.40 -7.15
CA MET A 131 23.62 1.49 -7.70
C MET A 131 24.09 1.15 -9.12
N ASN A 132 24.65 -0.05 -9.32
CA ASN A 132 25.05 -0.53 -10.64
C ASN A 132 23.87 -0.58 -11.62
N TYR A 133 22.70 -1.02 -11.16
CA TYR A 133 21.49 -1.06 -11.97
C TYR A 133 21.04 0.34 -12.40
N MET A 134 21.00 1.30 -11.47
CA MET A 134 20.63 2.69 -11.75
C MET A 134 21.59 3.35 -12.74
N GLU A 135 22.90 3.12 -12.59
CA GLU A 135 23.92 3.62 -13.52
C GLU A 135 23.75 3.06 -14.93
N ALA A 136 23.54 1.75 -15.04
CA ALA A 136 23.29 1.09 -16.33
C ALA A 136 22.01 1.62 -17.00
N ASN A 137 21.01 2.01 -16.20
CA ASN A 137 19.72 2.47 -16.67
C ASN A 137 19.59 4.00 -16.70
N ARG A 138 20.71 4.73 -16.56
CA ARG A 138 20.67 6.18 -16.35
C ARG A 138 20.03 7.01 -17.46
N LYS A 139 19.91 6.45 -18.66
CA LYS A 139 19.28 7.10 -19.81
C LYS A 139 17.76 6.93 -19.86
N ARG A 140 17.18 6.04 -19.04
CA ARG A 140 15.75 5.76 -19.04
C ARG A 140 14.99 6.81 -18.21
N ALA A 141 13.89 7.33 -18.75
CA ALA A 141 13.04 8.31 -18.08
C ALA A 141 11.95 7.66 -17.21
N PHE A 142 12.32 6.67 -16.39
CA PHE A 142 11.39 6.01 -15.47
C PHE A 142 11.42 6.64 -14.07
N PRO A 143 10.27 6.63 -13.35
CA PRO A 143 10.24 6.91 -11.92
C PRO A 143 11.20 6.01 -11.12
N THR A 144 11.79 6.54 -10.04
CA THR A 144 12.78 5.84 -9.22
C THR A 144 12.23 4.55 -8.59
N ASP A 145 10.98 4.60 -8.14
CA ASP A 145 10.25 3.46 -7.58
C ASP A 145 10.09 2.32 -8.59
N TRP A 146 9.89 2.64 -9.88
CA TRP A 146 9.80 1.63 -10.93
C TRP A 146 11.16 0.95 -11.18
N LEU A 147 12.25 1.74 -11.23
CA LEU A 147 13.60 1.19 -11.39
C LEU A 147 13.97 0.27 -10.21
N LEU A 148 13.60 0.66 -8.99
CA LEU A 148 13.80 -0.16 -7.79
C LEU A 148 13.02 -1.47 -7.91
N GLU A 149 11.72 -1.39 -8.18
CA GLU A 149 10.82 -2.55 -8.22
C GLU A 149 11.19 -3.55 -9.33
N GLU A 150 11.54 -3.09 -10.54
CA GLU A 150 11.82 -4.01 -11.66
C GLU A 150 13.09 -4.82 -11.42
N PHE A 151 14.04 -4.23 -10.70
CA PHE A 151 15.28 -4.89 -10.32
C PHE A 151 15.04 -5.92 -9.23
N VAL A 152 14.43 -5.54 -8.08
CA VAL A 152 14.19 -6.48 -6.96
C VAL A 152 13.25 -7.61 -7.31
N ASN A 153 12.29 -7.36 -8.19
CA ASN A 153 11.34 -8.37 -8.61
C ASN A 153 11.77 -9.13 -9.87
N LYS A 154 13.03 -8.96 -10.29
CA LYS A 154 13.64 -9.79 -11.36
C LYS A 154 12.89 -9.69 -12.70
N TYR A 155 12.30 -8.53 -13.00
CA TYR A 155 11.66 -8.28 -14.30
C TYR A 155 12.67 -8.02 -15.41
N VAL A 156 13.89 -7.64 -15.03
CA VAL A 156 15.00 -7.37 -15.94
C VAL A 156 16.10 -8.42 -15.79
N PRO A 157 16.86 -8.75 -16.85
CA PRO A 157 17.91 -9.77 -16.81
C PRO A 157 18.94 -9.56 -15.69
N MET A 158 19.33 -8.31 -15.43
CA MET A 158 20.27 -8.00 -14.35
C MET A 158 19.70 -8.38 -12.97
N GLY A 159 18.41 -8.15 -12.74
CA GLY A 159 17.73 -8.54 -11.50
C GLY A 159 17.62 -10.06 -11.36
N GLN A 160 17.30 -10.75 -12.47
CA GLN A 160 17.24 -12.23 -12.49
C GLN A 160 18.58 -12.85 -12.09
N GLU A 161 19.68 -12.39 -12.70
CA GLU A 161 21.02 -12.87 -12.40
C GLU A 161 21.48 -12.51 -10.98
N TYR A 162 21.20 -11.28 -10.53
CA TYR A 162 21.64 -10.79 -9.22
C TYR A 162 20.89 -11.45 -8.05
N PHE A 163 19.57 -11.59 -8.16
CA PHE A 163 18.74 -12.09 -7.08
C PHE A 163 18.54 -13.62 -7.14
N LYS A 164 18.70 -14.26 -8.30
CA LYS A 164 18.57 -15.72 -8.47
C LYS A 164 17.25 -16.23 -7.87
N GLU A 165 17.34 -17.15 -6.92
CA GLU A 165 16.21 -17.76 -6.21
C GLU A 165 15.53 -16.85 -5.18
N ARG A 166 16.10 -15.66 -4.89
CA ARG A 166 15.48 -14.72 -3.94
C ARG A 166 14.14 -14.22 -4.46
N VAL A 167 13.17 -14.13 -3.57
CA VAL A 167 11.78 -13.79 -3.92
C VAL A 167 11.43 -12.40 -3.43
N PHE A 168 10.75 -11.61 -4.26
CA PHE A 168 10.16 -10.35 -3.84
C PHE A 168 8.78 -10.60 -3.25
N TYR A 169 8.54 -10.13 -2.03
CA TYR A 169 7.27 -10.34 -1.34
C TYR A 169 6.46 -9.05 -1.27
N THR A 170 5.16 -9.15 -1.49
CA THR A 170 4.19 -8.09 -1.20
C THR A 170 3.44 -8.45 0.07
N TYR A 171 3.58 -7.61 1.09
CA TYR A 171 2.76 -7.64 2.28
C TYR A 171 1.33 -7.22 1.94
N ARG A 172 0.33 -7.84 2.53
CA ARG A 172 -1.06 -7.60 2.18
C ARG A 172 -1.48 -6.15 2.37
N TYR A 173 -1.15 -5.57 3.53
CA TYR A 173 -1.70 -4.29 3.95
C TYR A 173 -0.80 -3.10 3.63
N GLN A 174 -1.42 -1.99 3.25
CA GLN A 174 -0.80 -0.67 3.20
C GLN A 174 -0.51 -0.15 4.61
N LEU A 175 0.77 0.04 4.95
CA LEU A 175 1.18 0.49 6.30
C LEU A 175 1.60 1.95 6.40
N MET A 176 1.46 2.73 5.33
CA MET A 176 1.75 4.16 5.35
C MET A 176 0.63 4.95 4.67
N GLU A 177 0.57 6.25 4.91
CA GLU A 177 -0.34 7.18 4.27
C GLU A 177 0.45 8.35 3.70
N HIS A 178 0.12 8.75 2.48
CA HIS A 178 0.72 9.91 1.82
C HIS A 178 -0.04 11.17 2.23
N ILE A 179 0.62 12.06 2.94
CA ILE A 179 0.05 13.31 3.45
C ILE A 179 0.40 14.52 2.57
N GLY A 180 1.34 14.38 1.63
CA GLY A 180 1.77 15.46 0.73
C GLY A 180 0.67 15.90 -0.24
N VAL A 181 0.49 17.21 -0.44
CA VAL A 181 -0.43 17.79 -1.45
C VAL A 181 0.29 18.20 -2.75
N VAL A 182 1.63 18.31 -2.69
CA VAL A 182 2.51 18.57 -3.83
C VAL A 182 3.45 17.39 -3.99
N THR A 183 3.35 16.68 -5.11
CA THR A 183 4.27 15.55 -5.36
C THR A 183 5.68 16.06 -5.67
N SER A 184 6.70 15.26 -5.31
CA SER A 184 8.13 15.52 -5.62
C SER A 184 8.40 15.74 -7.12
N VAL A 185 7.51 15.26 -7.98
CA VAL A 185 7.57 15.42 -9.45
C VAL A 185 6.76 16.61 -9.99
N GLY A 186 6.08 17.37 -9.12
CA GLY A 186 5.42 18.64 -9.43
C GLY A 186 3.95 18.59 -9.81
N ASN A 187 3.28 17.46 -9.60
CA ASN A 187 1.82 17.42 -9.66
C ASN A 187 1.23 18.02 -8.37
N ASN A 188 0.40 19.04 -8.51
CA ASN A 188 -0.47 19.53 -7.44
C ASN A 188 -1.71 18.65 -7.38
N ARG A 189 -2.03 18.12 -6.21
CA ARG A 189 -3.22 17.31 -5.97
C ARG A 189 -3.97 17.93 -4.79
N ASN A 190 -5.29 18.00 -4.90
CA ASN A 190 -6.08 18.34 -3.72
C ASN A 190 -6.16 17.12 -2.77
N GLU A 191 -6.48 17.37 -1.51
CA GLU A 191 -6.53 16.32 -0.46
C GLU A 191 -7.51 15.20 -0.82
N GLU A 192 -8.64 15.55 -1.45
CA GLU A 192 -9.65 14.59 -1.89
C GLU A 192 -9.10 13.66 -2.99
N GLN A 193 -8.36 14.20 -3.95
CA GLN A 193 -7.67 13.45 -4.99
C GLN A 193 -6.61 12.52 -4.40
N ASN A 194 -5.92 12.89 -3.32
CA ASN A 194 -4.98 11.99 -2.66
C ASN A 194 -5.68 10.81 -2.00
N LYS A 195 -6.76 11.08 -1.25
CA LYS A 195 -7.62 10.04 -0.66
C LYS A 195 -8.18 9.09 -1.73
N ILE A 196 -8.43 9.63 -2.92
CA ILE A 196 -8.90 8.88 -4.08
C ILE A 196 -7.77 8.10 -4.75
N ASN A 197 -6.61 8.68 -5.00
CA ASN A 197 -5.60 8.09 -5.86
C ASN A 197 -4.73 7.06 -5.13
N PHE A 198 -4.58 7.21 -3.81
CA PHE A 198 -3.68 6.39 -3.02
C PHE A 198 -4.42 5.45 -2.06
N PRO A 199 -3.93 4.21 -1.90
CA PRO A 199 -4.44 3.32 -0.88
C PRO A 199 -4.39 3.96 0.50
N GLN A 200 -5.44 3.74 1.28
CA GLN A 200 -5.50 4.18 2.66
C GLN A 200 -4.91 3.13 3.60
N CYS A 201 -4.67 3.50 4.84
CA CYS A 201 -4.18 2.59 5.87
C CYS A 201 -4.98 1.29 5.94
N TYR A 202 -4.25 0.18 5.93
CA TYR A 202 -4.77 -1.18 6.00
C TYR A 202 -5.63 -1.63 4.82
N GLU A 203 -5.67 -0.86 3.73
CA GLU A 203 -6.17 -1.39 2.47
C GLU A 203 -5.23 -2.47 1.94
N THR A 204 -5.80 -3.51 1.35
CA THR A 204 -5.00 -4.50 0.66
C THR A 204 -4.36 -3.89 -0.59
N GLN A 205 -3.06 -4.15 -0.80
CA GLN A 205 -2.25 -3.62 -1.89
C GLN A 205 -2.58 -4.28 -3.26
N THR A 206 -3.86 -4.31 -3.63
CA THR A 206 -4.34 -4.91 -4.89
C THR A 206 -4.36 -3.95 -6.06
N GLN A 207 -4.47 -2.63 -5.83
CA GLN A 207 -4.75 -1.62 -6.88
C GLN A 207 -4.19 -0.20 -6.62
N SER A 208 -3.00 -0.10 -6.03
CA SER A 208 -2.16 1.10 -6.17
C SER A 208 -1.41 1.03 -7.50
N GLN A 209 -0.95 2.15 -8.06
CA GLN A 209 -0.11 2.23 -9.27
C GLN A 209 1.29 1.58 -9.09
N LEU A 210 1.33 0.44 -8.40
CA LEU A 210 2.47 -0.42 -8.18
C LEU A 210 2.70 -1.27 -9.41
N MET A 211 3.96 -1.58 -9.66
CA MET A 211 4.27 -2.63 -10.60
C MET A 211 3.88 -4.00 -10.04
N PHE A 212 3.86 -4.14 -8.69
CA PHE A 212 3.57 -5.39 -8.00
C PHE A 212 2.48 -5.30 -6.96
N MET A 213 1.49 -6.18 -7.13
CA MET A 213 0.27 -6.20 -6.37
C MET A 213 0.21 -7.45 -5.48
N PHE A 214 -0.59 -7.36 -4.42
CA PHE A 214 -1.01 -8.52 -3.66
C PHE A 214 -2.12 -9.26 -4.41
N PHE A 215 -1.90 -10.52 -4.77
CA PHE A 215 -2.91 -11.34 -5.44
C PHE A 215 -3.77 -12.07 -4.41
N VAL A 216 -4.85 -11.41 -3.97
CA VAL A 216 -5.80 -11.97 -2.99
C VAL A 216 -6.35 -13.33 -3.43
N ASP A 217 -6.61 -13.51 -4.72
CA ASP A 217 -7.24 -14.75 -5.22
C ASP A 217 -6.26 -15.94 -5.15
N ALA A 218 -4.95 -15.69 -5.23
CA ALA A 218 -3.92 -16.72 -5.09
C ALA A 218 -3.56 -16.98 -3.61
N CYS A 219 -3.61 -15.93 -2.78
CA CYS A 219 -3.14 -15.95 -1.40
C CYS A 219 -4.17 -15.34 -0.41
N PRO A 220 -5.40 -15.88 -0.35
CA PRO A 220 -6.51 -15.24 0.34
C PRO A 220 -6.38 -15.20 1.86
N ASN A 221 -5.69 -16.18 2.44
CA ASN A 221 -5.49 -16.31 3.88
C ASN A 221 -4.06 -15.94 4.30
N SER A 222 -3.24 -15.46 3.36
CA SER A 222 -1.87 -15.07 3.64
C SER A 222 -1.76 -13.57 3.88
N LEU A 223 -0.73 -13.20 4.64
CA LEU A 223 -0.25 -11.83 4.76
C LEU A 223 0.80 -11.47 3.71
N PHE A 224 1.33 -12.46 2.99
CA PHE A 224 2.38 -12.28 1.99
C PHE A 224 1.99 -12.94 0.66
N TYR A 225 2.33 -12.25 -0.41
CA TYR A 225 2.34 -12.78 -1.76
C TYR A 225 3.78 -12.75 -2.30
N PRO A 226 4.30 -13.80 -2.94
CA PRO A 226 3.70 -15.13 -3.01
C PRO A 226 3.59 -15.76 -1.61
N CYS A 227 2.60 -16.63 -1.44
CA CYS A 227 2.36 -17.39 -0.21
C CYS A 227 2.97 -18.79 -0.34
N ASP A 228 3.22 -19.44 0.80
CA ASP A 228 3.79 -20.80 0.84
C ASP A 228 2.78 -21.85 0.36
N GLU A 229 1.49 -21.64 0.63
CA GLU A 229 0.40 -22.51 0.20
C GLU A 229 -0.55 -21.74 -0.71
N THR A 230 -0.66 -22.17 -1.96
CA THR A 230 -1.66 -21.64 -2.90
C THR A 230 -2.99 -22.32 -2.64
N SER A 231 -4.06 -21.55 -2.43
CA SER A 231 -5.41 -22.12 -2.37
C SER A 231 -5.89 -22.42 -3.79
N ALA A 232 -6.54 -23.57 -3.99
CA ALA A 232 -7.16 -23.90 -5.27
C ALA A 232 -8.22 -22.84 -5.67
N PRO A 233 -8.41 -22.53 -6.97
CA PRO A 233 -9.05 -21.29 -7.44
C PRO A 233 -10.57 -21.25 -7.35
N ASN A 234 -11.22 -22.13 -6.59
CA ASN A 234 -12.59 -22.51 -6.90
C ASN A 234 -13.68 -21.58 -6.37
N ASP A 235 -13.34 -20.52 -5.63
CA ASP A 235 -14.27 -19.45 -5.31
C ASP A 235 -13.53 -18.12 -5.20
N PHE A 236 -14.15 -17.06 -5.71
CA PHE A 236 -13.67 -15.70 -5.48
C PHE A 236 -13.57 -15.44 -3.97
N VAL A 237 -12.35 -15.23 -3.46
CA VAL A 237 -12.11 -15.04 -2.04
C VAL A 237 -12.04 -13.56 -1.69
N HIS A 238 -12.77 -13.19 -0.63
CA HIS A 238 -12.82 -11.83 -0.13
C HIS A 238 -11.51 -11.42 0.50
N ASP A 239 -11.38 -10.11 0.74
CA ASP A 239 -10.38 -9.58 1.67
C ASP A 239 -10.74 -9.91 3.13
N SER A 240 -10.97 -11.20 3.41
CA SER A 240 -11.29 -11.73 4.73
C SER A 240 -10.13 -12.60 5.18
N LEU A 241 -9.19 -11.99 5.89
CA LEU A 241 -8.20 -12.75 6.64
C LEU A 241 -8.89 -13.26 7.92
N PRO A 242 -9.03 -14.58 8.13
CA PRO A 242 -9.43 -15.10 9.43
C PRO A 242 -8.30 -14.78 10.41
N CYS A 243 -8.42 -13.67 11.12
CA CYS A 243 -7.31 -13.12 11.89
C CYS A 243 -7.60 -13.26 13.39
N GLU A 244 -6.78 -14.03 14.11
CA GLU A 244 -6.65 -13.96 15.58
C GLU A 244 -5.97 -12.66 16.04
N THR A 245 -5.34 -11.95 15.11
CA THR A 245 -4.89 -10.59 15.36
C THR A 245 -5.93 -9.64 14.84
N LEU A 246 -6.50 -8.83 15.75
CA LEU A 246 -7.25 -7.63 15.40
C LEU A 246 -6.65 -7.05 14.12
N PRO A 247 -7.36 -7.06 12.97
CA PRO A 247 -6.89 -6.21 11.91
C PRO A 247 -6.89 -4.83 12.54
N ALA A 248 -5.88 -4.01 12.28
CA ALA A 248 -5.85 -2.62 12.77
C ALA A 248 -7.07 -1.78 12.27
N SER A 249 -8.01 -2.42 11.58
CA SER A 249 -9.34 -1.95 11.17
C SER A 249 -10.53 -2.44 11.98
N ALA A 250 -10.40 -3.34 12.98
CA ALA A 250 -11.52 -3.71 13.85
C ALA A 250 -11.78 -2.63 14.91
N ILE A 251 -12.08 -1.42 14.42
CA ILE A 251 -12.57 -0.30 15.24
C ILE A 251 -13.98 -0.63 15.79
N HIS A 252 -14.65 -1.64 15.21
CA HIS A 252 -16.00 -2.03 15.55
C HIS A 252 -16.02 -3.32 16.38
N SER A 253 -16.73 -3.27 17.50
CA SER A 253 -17.03 -4.43 18.33
C SER A 253 -17.93 -5.44 17.61
N LEU A 254 -17.91 -6.70 18.05
CA LEU A 254 -18.86 -7.72 17.56
C LEU A 254 -20.31 -7.29 17.76
N GLN A 255 -20.60 -6.62 18.87
CA GLN A 255 -21.94 -6.09 19.16
C GLN A 255 -22.36 -5.05 18.12
N GLU A 256 -21.47 -4.12 17.76
CA GLU A 256 -21.75 -3.15 16.69
C GLU A 256 -22.00 -3.83 15.35
N LEU A 257 -21.18 -4.82 14.99
CA LEU A 257 -21.36 -5.57 13.73
C LEU A 257 -22.70 -6.29 13.67
N GLN A 258 -23.20 -6.81 14.79
CA GLN A 258 -24.52 -7.46 14.87
C GLN A 258 -25.68 -6.48 14.63
N THR A 259 -25.48 -5.17 14.83
CA THR A 259 -26.52 -4.16 14.58
C THR A 259 -26.66 -3.78 13.10
N ILE A 260 -25.66 -4.09 12.28
CA ILE A 260 -25.64 -3.71 10.86
C ILE A 260 -26.42 -4.70 10.04
N LYS A 261 -27.30 -4.18 9.16
CA LYS A 261 -28.04 -4.97 8.18
C LYS A 261 -27.49 -4.70 6.79
N ALA A 262 -27.17 -5.77 6.06
CA ALA A 262 -26.95 -5.70 4.62
C ALA A 262 -28.33 -5.62 3.94
N VAL A 263 -28.64 -4.49 3.31
CA VAL A 263 -29.93 -4.25 2.66
C VAL A 263 -29.71 -4.02 1.17
N LEU A 264 -30.43 -4.79 0.35
CA LEU A 264 -30.38 -4.66 -1.10
C LEU A 264 -31.39 -3.63 -1.61
N GLY A 265 -30.93 -2.70 -2.44
CA GLY A 265 -31.78 -1.68 -3.06
C GLY A 265 -32.49 -2.10 -4.34
N ALA A 266 -33.42 -1.26 -4.78
CA ALA A 266 -33.94 -1.33 -6.15
C ALA A 266 -32.92 -0.78 -7.17
N LEU A 267 -33.23 -0.94 -8.46
CA LEU A 267 -32.40 -0.42 -9.54
C LEU A 267 -32.28 1.10 -9.44
N GLY A 268 -31.05 1.62 -9.56
CA GLY A 268 -30.81 3.07 -9.51
C GLY A 268 -30.79 3.68 -8.12
N GLU A 269 -31.00 2.90 -7.06
CA GLU A 269 -31.01 3.44 -5.69
C GLU A 269 -29.62 3.53 -5.08
N ASN A 270 -29.36 4.64 -4.39
CA ASN A 270 -28.17 4.82 -3.56
C ASN A 270 -28.42 4.33 -2.12
N CYS A 271 -27.35 4.10 -1.37
CA CYS A 271 -27.45 3.53 -0.02
C CYS A 271 -28.11 4.47 0.99
N ASP A 272 -28.01 5.78 0.79
CA ASP A 272 -28.71 6.76 1.64
C ASP A 272 -30.24 6.56 1.55
N THR A 273 -30.75 6.41 0.33
CA THR A 273 -32.17 6.14 0.07
C THR A 273 -32.60 4.78 0.58
N ILE A 274 -31.79 3.74 0.33
CA ILE A 274 -32.08 2.35 0.73
C ILE A 274 -32.20 2.24 2.25
N CYS A 275 -31.24 2.79 2.99
CA CYS A 275 -31.25 2.71 4.46
C CYS A 275 -32.35 3.58 5.08
N ALA A 276 -32.65 4.75 4.51
CA ALA A 276 -33.70 5.62 5.01
C ALA A 276 -35.09 4.94 5.01
N LYS A 277 -35.37 4.08 4.02
CA LYS A 277 -36.63 3.31 3.95
C LYS A 277 -36.84 2.34 5.12
N SER A 278 -35.76 1.93 5.78
CA SER A 278 -35.80 1.03 6.94
C SER A 278 -35.43 1.74 8.25
N GLU A 279 -35.73 3.04 8.34
CA GLU A 279 -35.45 3.88 9.52
C GLU A 279 -33.97 3.83 9.97
N SER A 280 -33.07 3.58 9.02
CA SER A 280 -31.64 3.39 9.25
C SER A 280 -30.83 4.47 8.52
N VAL A 281 -29.54 4.54 8.80
CA VAL A 281 -28.59 5.42 8.12
C VAL A 281 -27.52 4.57 7.45
N CYS A 282 -27.08 4.96 6.25
CA CYS A 282 -25.96 4.29 5.60
C CYS A 282 -24.69 4.49 6.43
N ALA A 283 -24.00 3.40 6.73
CA ALA A 283 -22.81 3.41 7.57
C ALA A 283 -21.59 2.99 6.73
N PRO A 284 -20.91 3.94 6.03
CA PRO A 284 -19.92 3.62 5.00
C PRO A 284 -18.71 2.83 5.54
N ASN A 285 -18.36 3.01 6.81
CA ASN A 285 -17.25 2.29 7.45
C ASN A 285 -17.48 0.76 7.51
N TYR A 286 -18.73 0.31 7.32
CA TYR A 286 -19.14 -1.08 7.36
C TYR A 286 -19.23 -1.78 6.01
N PHE A 287 -19.03 -1.07 4.89
CA PHE A 287 -18.98 -1.69 3.56
C PHE A 287 -18.02 -2.89 3.49
N PRO A 288 -16.79 -2.87 4.05
CA PRO A 288 -15.90 -4.03 3.99
C PRO A 288 -16.47 -5.33 4.56
N TYR A 289 -17.38 -5.23 5.54
CA TYR A 289 -17.98 -6.41 6.17
C TYR A 289 -19.09 -7.01 5.33
N ILE A 290 -19.76 -6.20 4.50
CA ILE A 290 -20.82 -6.64 3.59
C ILE A 290 -20.34 -6.82 2.14
N ASN A 291 -19.14 -6.32 1.82
CA ASN A 291 -18.49 -6.40 0.51
C ASN A 291 -17.96 -7.81 0.27
N ARG A 292 -18.87 -8.78 0.30
CA ARG A 292 -18.61 -10.19 0.17
C ARG A 292 -19.60 -10.85 -0.78
N CYS A 293 -19.12 -11.86 -1.48
CA CYS A 293 -19.84 -12.62 -2.47
C CYS A 293 -20.91 -13.47 -1.82
N ASP A 294 -20.62 -14.07 -0.67
CA ASP A 294 -21.60 -14.85 0.08
C ASP A 294 -22.73 -13.96 0.61
N GLU A 295 -22.43 -12.73 1.07
CA GLU A 295 -23.45 -11.73 1.40
C GLU A 295 -24.32 -11.37 0.20
N MET A 296 -23.72 -11.15 -0.98
CA MET A 296 -24.48 -10.90 -2.21
C MET A 296 -25.33 -12.11 -2.64
N ARG A 297 -24.81 -13.34 -2.48
CA ARG A 297 -25.50 -14.59 -2.83
C ARG A 297 -26.70 -14.89 -1.94
N LYS A 298 -26.81 -14.28 -0.74
CA LYS A 298 -28.05 -14.33 0.06
C LYS A 298 -29.24 -13.73 -0.70
N HIS A 299 -28.98 -12.82 -1.64
CA HIS A 299 -30.00 -12.21 -2.49
C HIS A 299 -30.01 -12.78 -3.92
N TYR A 300 -28.85 -13.18 -4.44
CA TYR A 300 -28.67 -13.74 -5.78
C TYR A 300 -27.85 -15.03 -5.74
N SER A 301 -28.49 -16.14 -5.38
CA SER A 301 -27.80 -17.41 -5.11
C SER A 301 -26.94 -17.94 -6.26
N SER A 302 -27.31 -17.67 -7.51
CA SER A 302 -26.60 -18.11 -8.71
C SER A 302 -25.61 -17.10 -9.28
N CYS A 303 -25.39 -15.95 -8.61
CA CYS A 303 -24.50 -14.94 -9.18
C CYS A 303 -23.03 -15.37 -9.13
N GLU A 304 -22.35 -15.16 -10.25
CA GLU A 304 -20.90 -15.23 -10.34
C GLU A 304 -20.31 -13.91 -9.84
N CYS A 305 -19.34 -13.99 -8.93
CA CYS A 305 -18.74 -12.81 -8.32
C CYS A 305 -17.51 -12.33 -9.07
N LYS A 306 -17.41 -11.00 -9.24
CA LYS A 306 -16.30 -10.34 -9.92
C LYS A 306 -15.85 -9.13 -9.13
N LYS A 307 -14.58 -8.77 -9.28
CA LYS A 307 -14.06 -7.49 -8.79
C LYS A 307 -14.55 -6.36 -9.68
N GLU A 308 -14.77 -5.20 -9.09
CA GLU A 308 -14.99 -3.98 -9.86
C GLU A 308 -13.81 -3.75 -10.81
N GLY A 309 -14.10 -3.55 -12.10
CA GLY A 309 -13.06 -3.24 -13.10
C GLY A 309 -12.64 -1.77 -13.04
N VAL A 310 -13.59 -0.89 -12.71
CA VAL A 310 -13.36 0.54 -12.48
C VAL A 310 -13.74 0.84 -11.04
N ILE A 311 -12.83 1.50 -10.31
CA ILE A 311 -13.03 1.86 -8.91
C ILE A 311 -13.90 3.11 -8.84
N ASP A 312 -15.21 2.92 -8.93
CA ASP A 312 -16.20 3.99 -9.05
C ASP A 312 -17.03 4.21 -7.77
N SER A 313 -16.61 3.59 -6.66
CA SER A 313 -17.18 3.81 -5.33
C SER A 313 -18.59 3.24 -5.11
N ARG A 314 -19.16 2.51 -6.09
CA ARG A 314 -20.54 1.97 -6.03
C ARG A 314 -20.62 0.55 -5.50
N ALA A 315 -19.55 -0.23 -5.56
CA ALA A 315 -19.54 -1.59 -5.02
C ALA A 315 -19.89 -1.62 -3.52
N PRO A 316 -20.40 -2.75 -2.98
CA PRO A 316 -20.87 -3.92 -3.72
C PRO A 316 -22.22 -3.70 -4.43
N TYR A 317 -22.39 -4.25 -5.62
CA TYR A 317 -23.65 -4.18 -6.37
C TYR A 317 -23.87 -5.40 -7.27
N PHE A 318 -25.11 -5.59 -7.72
CA PHE A 318 -25.49 -6.54 -8.75
C PHE A 318 -25.84 -5.77 -10.04
N ASP A 319 -25.23 -6.16 -11.16
CA ASP A 319 -25.37 -5.48 -12.46
C ASP A 319 -26.43 -6.12 -13.39
N GLY A 320 -27.15 -7.14 -12.91
CA GLY A 320 -28.06 -7.96 -13.71
C GLY A 320 -27.49 -9.31 -14.11
N LYS A 321 -26.17 -9.51 -14.00
CA LYS A 321 -25.47 -10.74 -14.35
C LYS A 321 -24.48 -11.21 -13.27
N TYR A 322 -23.65 -10.28 -12.78
CA TYR A 322 -22.57 -10.54 -11.85
C TYR A 322 -22.78 -9.82 -10.52
N CYS A 323 -22.28 -10.43 -9.46
CA CYS A 323 -22.15 -9.77 -8.16
C CYS A 323 -20.78 -9.08 -8.11
N ILE A 324 -20.78 -7.76 -8.20
CA ILE A 324 -19.57 -6.95 -8.22
C ILE A 324 -19.17 -6.58 -6.79
N ILE A 325 -17.94 -6.94 -6.43
CA ILE A 325 -17.31 -6.68 -5.15
C ILE A 325 -16.24 -5.59 -5.33
N GLY A 326 -16.18 -4.66 -4.38
CA GLY A 326 -15.25 -3.53 -4.43
C GLY A 326 -13.84 -3.93 -4.05
N ASN A 327 -12.85 -3.29 -4.65
CA ASN A 327 -11.43 -3.53 -4.40
C ASN A 327 -10.87 -2.60 -3.32
N ARG A 328 -11.50 -1.44 -3.08
CA ARG A 328 -10.96 -0.40 -2.20
C ARG A 328 -11.95 0.08 -1.16
N ARG A 329 -11.63 -0.19 0.11
CA ARG A 329 -12.44 0.20 1.28
C ARG A 329 -12.73 1.70 1.33
N SER A 330 -11.70 2.51 1.12
CA SER A 330 -11.72 3.97 1.14
C SER A 330 -12.58 4.58 0.06
N LYS A 331 -12.98 3.79 -0.94
CA LYS A 331 -13.78 4.23 -2.06
C LYS A 331 -15.24 4.06 -1.85
N PHE A 332 -15.70 3.27 -0.89
CA PHE A 332 -17.14 3.11 -0.73
C PHE A 332 -17.83 4.44 -0.40
N ARG A 333 -18.91 4.75 -1.13
CA ARG A 333 -19.74 5.95 -0.95
C ARG A 333 -21.20 5.57 -0.84
N CYS A 334 -21.93 6.18 0.09
CA CYS A 334 -23.35 5.91 0.26
C CYS A 334 -24.20 6.52 -0.87
N GLY A 335 -23.89 7.76 -1.27
CA GLY A 335 -24.71 8.53 -2.22
C GLY A 335 -24.61 8.12 -3.70
N ASN A 336 -23.61 7.32 -4.08
CA ASN A 336 -23.43 6.92 -5.48
C ASN A 336 -24.47 5.87 -5.89
N ALA A 337 -24.96 5.96 -7.12
CA ALA A 337 -25.90 4.99 -7.70
C ALA A 337 -25.73 4.90 -9.22
N HIS A 338 -26.34 3.88 -9.81
CA HIS A 338 -26.38 3.72 -11.25
C HIS A 338 -27.70 3.10 -11.71
N PRO A 339 -28.30 3.58 -12.81
CA PRO A 339 -29.66 3.19 -13.20
C PRO A 339 -29.87 1.69 -13.40
N SER A 340 -28.83 0.97 -13.81
CA SER A 340 -28.90 -0.47 -14.12
C SER A 340 -28.39 -1.38 -12.99
N GLU A 341 -28.05 -0.84 -11.83
CA GLU A 341 -27.41 -1.60 -10.75
C GLU A 341 -28.24 -1.59 -9.48
N ARG A 342 -28.13 -2.68 -8.71
CA ARG A 342 -28.74 -2.81 -7.39
C ARG A 342 -27.63 -2.90 -6.35
N ARG A 343 -27.53 -1.88 -5.49
CA ARG A 343 -26.49 -1.81 -4.46
C ARG A 343 -26.86 -2.63 -3.23
N LEU A 344 -25.87 -3.27 -2.61
CA LEU A 344 -25.97 -3.83 -1.28
C LEU A 344 -25.37 -2.84 -0.28
N CYS A 345 -26.16 -2.43 0.70
CA CYS A 345 -25.86 -1.28 1.53
C CYS A 345 -25.77 -1.64 3.02
N PRO A 346 -24.80 -1.10 3.76
CA PRO A 346 -24.65 -1.35 5.19
C PRO A 346 -25.53 -0.35 5.96
N CYS A 347 -26.71 -0.78 6.35
CA CYS A 347 -27.66 0.06 7.07
C CYS A 347 -27.52 -0.14 8.58
N LYS A 348 -27.22 0.95 9.29
CA LYS A 348 -27.15 0.98 10.75
C LYS A 348 -28.44 1.62 11.29
N PRO A 349 -29.15 0.98 12.25
CA PRO A 349 -30.25 1.63 12.96
C PRO A 349 -29.80 2.97 13.57
N LYS A 350 -30.72 3.93 13.60
CA LYS A 350 -30.46 5.27 14.16
C LYS A 350 -30.15 5.23 15.65
#